data_AF-A0A818FYP9-F1
#
_entry.id   AF-A0A818FYP9-F1
#
_cell.length_a   1.000
_cell.length_b   1.000
_cell.length_c   1.000
_cell.angle_alpha   90.00
_cell.angle_beta   90.00
_cell.angle_gamma   90.00
#
_symmetry.space_group_name_H-M   'P 1'
#
loop_
_entity.id
_entity.type
_entity.pdbx_description
1 polymer ?
#
loop_
_entity_poly.entity_id
_entity_poly.type
_entity_poly.pdbx_seq_one_letter_code
_entity_poly.pdbx_strand_id
1 'polypeptide(L)'
;MTEKDHLLSGPAPMYPSVEPFGDTQSTSPPPPPPPPPYSSSSPPPPPQGTAFPVASQYPQVEFNNGWAGWKDRGFAIAFWIHFILVVVLGLALGIPAIRADAKKPYDDPTRTLFDYNADLFIRLFVGGAALSGLIAFIAFFVLQRCAGRIIKCSLYMGVAMQILLCITLFIVAWPMGIITLIFVLISLWYIYYVRNRIAFAEAHIQVGCAALRSHPSILGVAVGMLILQLLWIFFWGLMALGFEHVINGSNNKNSSSNKSAGGLLAIVLLTSLYWGALTFRNITHFVTACVVGQWWFTADAYRQFTVERSFQRAFTTNFGTISFGSLILAFIKSLRIVAQINESNARRDGNILLLLISCCAVCILRIFEGLVRYLNEWAFVFAALTGQSFRNASRSFLDLFQQRGWTMIINDDLAGNALTIVTLAIGFISAGIGGIATYVAMPHSSSRAPIAGMAALFCFTIGLAMGTIMSSILSSGVRTAFVCFAMNPAALGATHPEHLQNLLLAWYQFHPQEFAASGFAMYLPKPAGSVSSVYAAV
;
A
#
# COMPACT_ATOMS: atom_id res chain seq x y z
N MET A 1 16.41 34.81 51.76
CA MET A 1 16.09 36.12 52.37
C MET A 1 14.66 36.45 51.97
N THR A 2 13.69 36.10 52.81
CA THR A 2 13.04 36.99 53.81
C THR A 2 12.27 38.13 53.10
N GLU A 3 11.00 38.43 53.38
CA GLU A 3 10.11 38.06 54.47
C GLU A 3 8.72 38.70 54.21
N LYS A 4 7.67 37.99 54.64
CA LYS A 4 6.34 38.36 55.15
C LYS A 4 5.57 39.60 54.64
N ASP A 5 4.25 39.40 54.53
CA ASP A 5 3.22 39.93 55.45
C ASP A 5 1.83 39.67 54.82
N HIS A 6 0.70 39.42 55.50
CA HIS A 6 0.36 39.00 56.86
C HIS A 6 -1.20 38.83 56.83
N LEU A 7 -1.75 37.90 57.64
CA LEU A 7 -3.05 38.00 58.35
C LEU A 7 -4.37 37.74 57.55
N LEU A 8 -5.44 37.11 58.07
CA LEU A 8 -5.77 36.61 59.41
C LEU A 8 -7.06 35.73 59.38
N SER A 9 -7.08 34.65 60.19
CA SER A 9 -8.14 34.13 61.10
C SER A 9 -9.62 34.07 60.65
N GLY A 10 -10.42 33.03 60.96
CA GLY A 10 -10.45 32.22 62.18
C GLY A 10 -11.67 31.25 62.24
N PRO A 11 -12.06 30.70 63.40
CA PRO A 11 -12.25 29.26 63.60
C PRO A 11 -13.69 28.77 63.94
N ALA A 12 -13.92 27.45 63.96
CA ALA A 12 -14.97 26.74 64.73
C ALA A 12 -14.51 26.56 66.21
N PRO A 13 -15.30 26.11 67.24
CA PRO A 13 -16.59 25.37 67.27
C PRO A 13 -17.57 25.77 68.44
N MET A 14 -18.73 25.09 68.60
CA MET A 14 -19.28 24.50 69.86
C MET A 14 -20.82 24.27 69.87
N TYR A 15 -21.24 23.14 70.45
CA TYR A 15 -22.61 22.71 70.80
C TYR A 15 -23.23 23.54 71.94
N PRO A 16 -24.57 23.43 72.12
CA PRO A 16 -25.09 23.11 73.45
C PRO A 16 -26.22 22.04 73.49
N SER A 17 -26.27 21.35 74.63
CA SER A 17 -27.21 20.36 75.19
C SER A 17 -28.26 21.03 76.10
N VAL A 18 -29.52 20.58 76.29
CA VAL A 18 -30.08 19.67 77.36
C VAL A 18 -31.62 19.92 77.43
N GLU A 19 -32.53 18.95 77.13
CA GLU A 19 -33.56 18.24 77.97
C GLU A 19 -34.82 19.03 78.48
N PRO A 20 -35.89 18.45 79.15
CA PRO A 20 -36.30 17.03 79.42
C PRO A 20 -37.84 16.69 79.36
N PHE A 21 -38.17 15.42 79.70
CA PHE A 21 -39.36 14.86 80.42
C PHE A 21 -40.59 14.23 79.69
N GLY A 22 -40.89 12.97 80.07
CA GLY A 22 -42.26 12.49 80.34
C GLY A 22 -42.62 11.03 79.95
N ASP A 23 -42.56 10.08 80.88
CA ASP A 23 -43.14 8.72 80.80
C ASP A 23 -44.64 8.70 81.16
N THR A 24 -45.48 7.87 80.50
CA THR A 24 -46.60 7.09 81.11
C THR A 24 -47.28 6.11 80.13
N GLN A 25 -47.76 4.99 80.68
CA GLN A 25 -48.32 3.80 80.01
C GLN A 25 -49.82 3.89 79.62
N SER A 26 -50.18 3.07 78.61
CA SER A 26 -51.43 2.31 78.37
C SER A 26 -52.79 3.02 78.16
N THR A 27 -53.37 2.88 76.96
CA THR A 27 -54.61 2.10 76.63
C THR A 27 -55.02 2.27 75.15
N SER A 28 -55.43 1.18 74.50
CA SER A 28 -55.76 1.01 73.06
C SER A 28 -57.18 1.48 72.66
N PRO A 29 -57.46 1.81 71.37
CA PRO A 29 -58.24 0.90 70.48
C PRO A 29 -57.92 1.06 68.96
N PRO A 30 -58.73 0.49 68.04
CA PRO A 30 -58.72 -0.87 67.44
C PRO A 30 -57.84 -1.00 66.15
N PRO A 31 -57.64 -2.21 65.58
CA PRO A 31 -56.64 -2.43 64.52
C PRO A 31 -57.11 -1.97 63.12
N PRO A 32 -56.26 -1.24 62.36
CA PRO A 32 -56.43 -1.05 60.92
C PRO A 32 -55.90 -2.26 60.09
N PRO A 33 -56.39 -2.43 58.86
CA PRO A 33 -56.37 -3.68 58.08
C PRO A 33 -54.98 -4.17 57.64
N PRO A 34 -54.86 -5.47 57.26
CA PRO A 34 -53.58 -6.10 56.92
C PRO A 34 -52.89 -5.44 55.72
N PRO A 35 -51.54 -5.44 55.69
CA PRO A 35 -50.77 -4.79 54.64
C PRO A 35 -51.00 -5.46 53.27
N PRO A 36 -50.96 -4.69 52.17
CA PRO A 36 -51.11 -5.22 50.83
C PRO A 36 -49.98 -6.22 50.50
N PRO A 37 -50.29 -7.25 49.67
CA PRO A 37 -49.36 -8.33 49.39
C PRO A 37 -48.11 -7.81 48.70
N TYR A 38 -46.95 -8.33 49.13
CA TYR A 38 -45.66 -8.16 48.48
C TYR A 38 -45.79 -8.49 46.98
N SER A 39 -45.90 -7.46 46.16
CA SER A 39 -45.60 -7.57 44.74
C SER A 39 -44.10 -7.74 44.63
N SER A 40 -43.67 -8.94 44.26
CA SER A 40 -42.32 -9.24 43.78
C SER A 40 -42.04 -8.41 42.53
N SER A 41 -41.65 -7.14 42.71
CA SER A 41 -40.95 -6.39 41.69
C SER A 41 -39.58 -7.03 41.53
N SER A 42 -39.50 -7.98 40.61
CA SER A 42 -38.24 -8.42 40.03
C SER A 42 -37.37 -7.19 39.75
N PRO A 43 -36.07 -7.20 40.10
CA PRO A 43 -35.17 -6.13 39.68
C PRO A 43 -35.31 -5.98 38.15
N PRO A 44 -35.27 -4.74 37.62
CA PRO A 44 -35.32 -4.54 36.18
C PRO A 44 -34.25 -5.45 35.56
N PRO A 45 -34.57 -6.19 34.48
CA PRO A 45 -33.58 -7.02 33.83
C PRO A 45 -32.35 -6.16 33.55
N PRO A 46 -31.12 -6.69 33.76
CA PRO A 46 -29.92 -5.97 33.37
C PRO A 46 -30.12 -5.49 31.93
N PRO A 47 -29.73 -4.25 31.57
CA PRO A 47 -29.97 -3.73 30.24
C PRO A 47 -29.55 -4.79 29.26
N GLN A 48 -30.55 -5.36 28.58
CA GLN A 48 -30.33 -6.35 27.53
C GLN A 48 -29.25 -5.76 26.66
N GLY A 49 -28.17 -6.52 26.50
CA GLY A 49 -26.99 -6.09 25.78
C GLY A 49 -27.46 -5.29 24.58
N THR A 50 -26.95 -4.08 24.46
CA THR A 50 -27.17 -3.22 23.30
C THR A 50 -26.68 -4.00 22.09
N ALA A 51 -27.55 -4.86 21.56
CA ALA A 51 -27.51 -5.32 20.21
C ALA A 51 -27.47 -4.01 19.43
N PHE A 52 -26.32 -3.80 18.78
CA PHE A 52 -26.09 -2.67 17.90
C PHE A 52 -27.39 -2.33 17.18
N PRO A 53 -27.87 -1.08 17.19
CA PRO A 53 -28.95 -0.72 16.29
C PRO A 53 -28.49 -1.19 14.91
N VAL A 54 -29.30 -2.06 14.31
CA VAL A 54 -29.02 -2.68 13.01
C VAL A 54 -28.98 -1.55 11.99
N ALA A 55 -27.81 -0.95 11.85
CA ALA A 55 -27.31 -0.32 10.65
C ALA A 55 -26.18 -1.22 10.13
N SER A 56 -26.53 -2.47 9.86
CA SER A 56 -25.84 -3.36 8.93
C SER A 56 -25.96 -2.85 7.49
N GLN A 57 -25.97 -1.52 7.29
CA GLN A 57 -26.16 -0.93 5.97
C GLN A 57 -24.81 -0.87 5.26
N TYR A 58 -24.54 -1.99 4.62
CA TYR A 58 -23.57 -2.20 3.56
C TYR A 58 -23.64 -1.09 2.49
N PRO A 59 -22.52 -0.63 1.90
CA PRO A 59 -22.58 -0.04 0.57
C PRO A 59 -22.99 -1.14 -0.42
N GLN A 60 -24.27 -1.20 -0.75
CA GLN A 60 -24.85 -2.17 -1.70
C GLN A 60 -24.17 -2.05 -3.06
N VAL A 61 -23.30 -3.02 -3.36
CA VAL A 61 -22.78 -3.23 -4.71
C VAL A 61 -23.93 -3.74 -5.57
N GLU A 62 -24.31 -3.00 -6.61
CA GLU A 62 -25.40 -3.41 -7.49
C GLU A 62 -24.91 -4.51 -8.45
N PHE A 63 -25.42 -5.73 -8.30
CA PHE A 63 -25.01 -6.90 -9.10
C PHE A 63 -25.77 -6.96 -10.41
N ASN A 64 -25.23 -6.27 -11.42
CA ASN A 64 -25.56 -6.60 -12.80
C ASN A 64 -24.34 -7.24 -13.46
N ASN A 65 -24.29 -8.57 -13.49
CA ASN A 65 -23.23 -9.33 -14.18
C ASN A 65 -23.42 -9.33 -15.70
N GLY A 66 -24.56 -8.83 -16.21
CA GLY A 66 -24.75 -8.59 -17.62
C GLY A 66 -23.85 -7.46 -18.11
N TRP A 67 -23.68 -7.36 -19.43
CA TRP A 67 -22.95 -6.26 -20.07
C TRP A 67 -23.45 -4.89 -19.60
N ALA A 68 -24.73 -4.77 -19.22
CA ALA A 68 -25.33 -3.57 -18.66
C ALA A 68 -24.74 -3.12 -17.30
N GLY A 69 -24.09 -4.00 -16.53
CA GLY A 69 -23.44 -3.61 -15.27
C GLY A 69 -21.96 -3.28 -15.38
N TRP A 70 -21.33 -3.46 -16.54
CA TRP A 70 -19.94 -3.08 -16.72
C TRP A 70 -19.77 -1.56 -16.63
N LYS A 71 -18.85 -1.11 -15.78
CA LYS A 71 -18.48 0.29 -15.60
C LYS A 71 -17.37 0.64 -16.59
N ASP A 72 -17.43 1.86 -17.14
CA ASP A 72 -16.39 2.41 -18.02
C ASP A 72 -16.05 1.51 -19.24
N ARG A 73 -17.08 0.91 -19.86
CA ARG A 73 -16.96 -0.15 -20.89
C ARG A 73 -16.07 0.20 -22.07
N GLY A 74 -16.07 1.45 -22.50
CA GLY A 74 -15.22 1.91 -23.61
C GLY A 74 -13.75 1.64 -23.37
N PHE A 75 -13.28 1.84 -22.12
CA PHE A 75 -11.89 1.60 -21.74
C PHE A 75 -11.55 0.11 -21.56
N ALA A 76 -12.55 -0.72 -21.23
CA ALA A 76 -12.40 -2.17 -21.24
C ALA A 76 -12.19 -2.68 -22.67
N ILE A 77 -13.05 -2.26 -23.61
CA ILE A 77 -12.97 -2.65 -25.02
C ILE A 77 -11.66 -2.16 -25.63
N ALA A 78 -11.30 -0.89 -25.39
CA ALA A 78 -10.06 -0.32 -25.90
C ALA A 78 -8.82 -1.08 -25.42
N PHE A 79 -8.79 -1.51 -24.15
CA PHE A 79 -7.67 -2.29 -23.62
C PHE A 79 -7.55 -3.65 -24.29
N TRP A 80 -8.65 -4.38 -24.47
CA TRP A 80 -8.59 -5.71 -25.10
C TRP A 80 -8.20 -5.64 -26.57
N ILE A 81 -8.69 -4.65 -27.31
CA ILE A 81 -8.24 -4.38 -28.69
C ILE A 81 -6.73 -4.08 -28.68
N HIS A 82 -6.27 -3.22 -27.78
CA HIS A 82 -4.87 -2.88 -27.63
C HIS A 82 -4.01 -4.11 -27.30
N PHE A 83 -4.46 -4.96 -26.37
CA PHE A 83 -3.77 -6.18 -25.96
C PHE A 83 -3.60 -7.14 -27.13
N ILE A 84 -4.67 -7.41 -27.88
CA ILE A 84 -4.64 -8.26 -29.07
C ILE A 84 -3.69 -7.68 -30.11
N LEU A 85 -3.75 -6.37 -30.34
CA LEU A 85 -2.86 -5.69 -31.29
C LEU A 85 -1.38 -5.87 -30.93
N VAL A 86 -1.01 -5.69 -29.66
CA VAL A 86 0.38 -5.86 -29.19
C VAL A 86 0.85 -7.31 -29.38
N VAL A 87 0.00 -8.30 -29.07
CA VAL A 87 0.34 -9.72 -29.26
C VAL A 87 0.51 -10.05 -30.74
N VAL A 88 -0.43 -9.63 -31.59
CA VAL A 88 -0.38 -9.89 -33.04
C VAL A 88 0.83 -9.21 -33.67
N LEU A 89 1.08 -7.93 -33.39
CA LEU A 89 2.25 -7.21 -33.90
C LEU A 89 3.57 -7.77 -33.34
N GLY A 90 3.59 -8.17 -32.07
CA GLY A 90 4.74 -8.80 -31.43
C GLY A 90 5.13 -10.11 -32.10
N LEU A 91 4.16 -10.97 -32.43
CA LEU A 91 4.42 -12.21 -33.15
C LEU A 91 4.76 -11.96 -34.62
N ALA A 92 4.04 -11.07 -35.30
CA ALA A 92 4.21 -10.81 -36.72
C ALA A 92 5.54 -10.11 -37.06
N LEU A 93 5.96 -9.13 -36.24
CA LEU A 93 7.17 -8.33 -36.48
C LEU A 93 8.37 -8.81 -35.64
N GLY A 94 8.12 -9.28 -34.42
CA GLY A 94 9.20 -9.69 -33.50
C GLY A 94 9.86 -11.01 -33.88
N ILE A 95 9.10 -12.02 -34.34
CA ILE A 95 9.69 -13.32 -34.74
C ILE A 95 10.65 -13.16 -35.93
N PRO A 96 10.30 -12.45 -37.01
CA PRO A 96 11.25 -12.15 -38.08
C PRO A 96 12.50 -11.40 -37.60
N ALA A 97 12.34 -10.41 -36.71
CA ALA A 97 13.46 -9.64 -36.16
C ALA A 97 14.44 -10.54 -35.38
N ILE A 98 13.93 -11.41 -34.51
CA ILE A 98 14.78 -12.38 -33.76
C ILE A 98 15.48 -13.34 -34.72
N ARG A 99 14.78 -13.84 -35.75
CA ARG A 99 15.39 -14.74 -36.74
C ARG A 99 16.48 -14.06 -37.56
N ALA A 100 16.33 -12.76 -37.84
CA ALA A 100 17.36 -11.98 -38.51
C ALA A 100 18.57 -11.77 -37.60
N ASP A 101 18.33 -11.48 -36.32
CA ASP A 101 19.39 -11.29 -35.32
C ASP A 101 20.17 -12.58 -35.04
N ALA A 102 19.48 -13.72 -34.98
CA ALA A 102 20.09 -15.05 -34.79
C ALA A 102 21.04 -15.46 -35.94
N LYS A 103 20.89 -14.86 -37.12
CA LYS A 103 21.77 -15.11 -38.28
C LYS A 103 23.05 -14.26 -38.27
N LYS A 104 23.20 -13.33 -37.32
CA LYS A 104 24.40 -12.49 -37.22
C LYS A 104 25.64 -13.35 -36.93
N PRO A 105 26.78 -13.08 -37.60
CA PRO A 105 28.04 -13.79 -37.36
C PRO A 105 28.48 -13.75 -35.89
N TYR A 106 29.31 -14.72 -35.49
CA TYR A 106 29.83 -14.82 -34.12
C TYR A 106 30.63 -13.57 -33.70
N ASP A 107 31.39 -12.97 -34.62
CA ASP A 107 32.24 -11.80 -34.38
C ASP A 107 31.53 -10.45 -34.58
N ASP A 108 30.19 -10.42 -34.61
CA ASP A 108 29.45 -9.17 -34.78
C ASP A 108 29.67 -8.24 -33.55
N PRO A 109 30.19 -7.00 -33.74
CA PRO A 109 30.45 -6.07 -32.65
C PRO A 109 29.19 -5.60 -31.91
N THR A 110 28.00 -5.93 -32.42
CA THR A 110 26.71 -5.67 -31.75
C THR A 110 26.29 -6.75 -30.75
N ARG A 111 26.98 -7.91 -30.71
CA ARG A 111 26.71 -8.96 -29.71
C ARG A 111 27.16 -8.50 -28.32
N THR A 112 26.26 -8.60 -27.36
CA THR A 112 26.50 -8.18 -25.98
C THR A 112 27.18 -9.29 -25.18
N LEU A 113 27.83 -8.95 -24.07
CA LEU A 113 28.41 -9.93 -23.14
C LEU A 113 27.36 -10.96 -22.63
N PHE A 114 26.08 -10.61 -22.66
CA PHE A 114 24.96 -11.47 -22.30
C PHE A 114 24.72 -12.61 -23.31
N ASP A 115 25.05 -12.39 -24.59
CA ASP A 115 24.89 -13.39 -25.64
C ASP A 115 25.91 -14.53 -25.52
N TYR A 116 27.10 -14.25 -24.96
CA TYR A 116 28.19 -15.23 -24.80
C TYR A 116 28.02 -16.15 -23.59
N ASN A 117 27.29 -15.72 -22.56
CA ASN A 117 27.09 -16.48 -21.31
C ASN A 117 25.60 -16.69 -20.98
N ALA A 118 24.76 -16.80 -22.01
CA ALA A 118 23.32 -16.92 -21.86
C ALA A 118 22.90 -18.06 -20.91
N ASP A 119 23.57 -19.21 -20.98
CA ASP A 119 23.26 -20.38 -20.14
C ASP A 119 23.60 -20.16 -18.65
N LEU A 120 24.71 -19.48 -18.33
CA LEU A 120 25.02 -19.07 -16.95
C LEU A 120 24.03 -18.02 -16.46
N PHE A 121 23.70 -17.05 -17.32
CA PHE A 121 22.76 -15.98 -17.00
C PHE A 121 21.35 -16.50 -16.74
N ILE A 122 20.86 -17.44 -17.57
CA ILE A 122 19.57 -18.10 -17.38
C ILE A 122 19.54 -18.86 -16.05
N ARG A 123 20.61 -19.60 -15.72
CA ARG A 123 20.70 -20.33 -14.44
C ARG A 123 20.70 -19.39 -13.24
N LEU A 124 21.44 -18.28 -13.30
CA LEU A 124 21.43 -17.25 -12.25
C LEU A 124 20.08 -16.54 -12.14
N PHE A 125 19.41 -16.28 -13.27
CA PHE A 125 18.11 -15.62 -13.30
C PHE A 125 17.02 -16.51 -12.70
N VAL A 126 16.91 -17.76 -13.17
CA VAL A 126 15.90 -18.71 -12.68
C VAL A 126 16.16 -19.09 -11.22
N GLY A 127 17.42 -19.39 -10.88
CA GLY A 127 17.82 -19.72 -9.51
C GLY A 127 17.64 -18.56 -8.54
N GLY A 128 18.06 -17.36 -8.94
CA GLY A 128 17.88 -16.13 -8.17
C GLY A 128 16.40 -15.79 -7.96
N ALA A 129 15.57 -15.92 -9.00
CA ALA A 129 14.12 -15.70 -8.90
C ALA A 129 13.42 -16.69 -7.99
N ALA A 130 13.75 -17.99 -8.08
CA ALA A 130 13.17 -19.00 -7.21
C ALA A 130 13.54 -18.76 -5.75
N LEU A 131 14.83 -18.50 -5.47
CA LEU A 131 15.33 -18.22 -4.14
C LEU A 131 14.73 -16.93 -3.56
N SER A 132 14.78 -15.83 -4.30
CA SER A 132 14.19 -14.54 -3.90
C SER A 132 12.68 -14.63 -3.71
N GLY A 133 11.98 -15.41 -4.54
CA GLY A 133 10.56 -15.69 -4.37
C GLY A 133 10.27 -16.43 -3.06
N LEU A 134 11.07 -17.44 -2.72
CA LEU A 134 10.95 -18.15 -1.44
C LEU A 134 11.24 -17.23 -0.24
N ILE A 135 12.30 -16.42 -0.31
CA ILE A 135 12.64 -15.44 0.74
C ILE A 135 11.52 -14.42 0.90
N ALA A 136 10.98 -13.88 -0.20
CA ALA A 136 9.88 -12.94 -0.17
C ALA A 136 8.60 -13.57 0.41
N PHE A 137 8.33 -14.83 0.09
CA PHE A 137 7.21 -15.59 0.64
C PHE A 137 7.36 -15.77 2.16
N ILE A 138 8.53 -16.21 2.64
CA ILE A 138 8.81 -16.34 4.09
C ILE A 138 8.71 -14.97 4.76
N ALA A 139 9.33 -13.94 4.18
CA ALA A 139 9.28 -12.58 4.70
C ALA A 139 7.84 -12.04 4.77
N PHE A 140 6.96 -12.40 3.84
CA PHE A 140 5.54 -12.04 3.90
C PHE A 140 4.84 -12.61 5.13
N PHE A 141 5.08 -13.87 5.50
CA PHE A 141 4.51 -14.43 6.74
C PHE A 141 5.11 -13.81 8.00
N VAL A 142 6.42 -13.54 7.99
CA VAL A 142 7.10 -12.85 9.11
C VAL A 142 6.57 -11.43 9.27
N LEU A 143 6.38 -10.70 8.17
CA LEU A 143 5.77 -9.38 8.11
C LEU A 143 4.39 -9.37 8.78
N GLN A 144 3.57 -10.37 8.48
CA GLN A 144 2.25 -10.47 9.07
C GLN A 144 2.31 -10.72 10.58
N ARG A 145 3.30 -11.47 11.10
CA ARG A 145 3.40 -11.80 12.53
C ARG A 145 3.94 -10.63 13.35
N CYS A 146 4.89 -9.89 12.82
CA CYS A 146 5.59 -8.83 13.54
C CYS A 146 5.17 -7.41 13.14
N ALA A 147 4.01 -7.26 12.48
CA ALA A 147 3.54 -6.02 11.84
C ALA A 147 3.73 -4.78 12.71
N GLY A 148 3.42 -4.87 14.01
CA GLY A 148 3.53 -3.73 14.90
C GLY A 148 4.95 -3.31 15.27
N ARG A 149 5.86 -4.27 15.43
CA ARG A 149 7.29 -4.01 15.70
C ARG A 149 8.00 -3.48 14.46
N ILE A 150 7.55 -3.89 13.27
CA ILE A 150 8.16 -3.53 11.99
C ILE A 150 8.06 -2.03 11.72
N ILE A 151 6.95 -1.36 12.03
CA ILE A 151 6.84 0.11 11.83
C ILE A 151 7.92 0.84 12.63
N LYS A 152 8.08 0.52 13.92
CA LYS A 152 9.10 1.12 14.79
C LYS A 152 10.51 0.81 14.28
N CYS A 153 10.78 -0.48 14.01
CA CYS A 153 12.06 -0.92 13.48
C CYS A 153 12.42 -0.19 12.19
N SER A 154 11.48 -0.05 11.27
CA SER A 154 11.68 0.62 9.99
C SER A 154 12.00 2.11 10.15
N LEU A 155 11.30 2.84 11.01
CA LEU A 155 11.59 4.25 11.25
C LEU A 155 13.01 4.45 11.79
N TYR A 156 13.41 3.65 12.78
CA TYR A 156 14.76 3.75 13.35
C TYR A 156 15.85 3.25 12.39
N MET A 157 15.63 2.14 11.69
CA MET A 157 16.55 1.63 10.66
C MET A 157 16.73 2.62 9.51
N GLY A 158 15.66 3.27 9.06
CA GLY A 158 15.71 4.27 7.99
C GLY A 158 16.62 5.44 8.36
N VAL A 159 16.48 5.97 9.57
CA VAL A 159 17.36 7.03 10.08
C VAL A 159 18.79 6.54 10.29
N ALA A 160 18.98 5.31 10.81
CA ALA A 160 20.32 4.73 10.97
C ALA A 160 21.05 4.61 9.62
N MET A 161 20.35 4.17 8.57
CA MET A 161 20.89 4.12 7.21
C MET A 161 21.22 5.50 6.66
N GLN A 162 20.40 6.52 6.94
CA GLN A 162 20.70 7.90 6.56
C GLN A 162 21.93 8.46 7.31
N ILE A 163 22.09 8.14 8.59
CA ILE A 163 23.27 8.53 9.38
C ILE A 163 24.52 7.86 8.82
N LEU A 164 24.47 6.56 8.51
CA LEU A 164 25.57 5.84 7.88
C LEU A 164 25.95 6.47 6.53
N LEU A 165 24.96 6.80 5.70
CA LEU A 165 25.18 7.51 4.44
C LEU A 165 25.80 8.90 4.66
N CYS A 166 25.34 9.63 5.68
CA CYS A 166 25.90 10.93 6.05
C CYS A 166 27.39 10.81 6.44
N ILE A 167 27.75 9.84 7.28
CA ILE A 167 29.14 9.61 7.71
C ILE A 167 30.02 9.26 6.51
N THR A 168 29.58 8.33 5.67
CA THR A 168 30.34 7.91 4.47
C THR A 168 30.52 9.06 3.48
N LEU A 169 29.49 9.87 3.26
CA LEU A 169 29.58 11.05 2.38
C LEU A 169 30.42 12.18 2.98
N PHE A 170 30.48 12.34 4.31
CA PHE A 170 31.42 13.28 4.92
C PHE A 170 32.87 12.90 4.65
N ILE A 171 33.18 11.60 4.61
CA ILE A 171 34.54 11.09 4.31
C ILE A 171 34.90 11.31 2.83
N VAL A 172 33.96 11.06 1.91
CA VAL A 172 34.23 11.12 0.46
C VAL A 172 34.05 12.53 -0.13
N ALA A 173 33.02 13.26 0.30
CA ALA A 173 32.61 14.56 -0.23
C ALA A 173 31.89 15.42 0.82
N TRP A 174 32.66 16.17 1.62
CA TRP A 174 32.14 16.94 2.76
C TRP A 174 30.92 17.85 2.49
N PRO A 175 30.74 18.51 1.32
CA PRO A 175 29.56 19.34 1.07
C PRO A 175 28.28 18.50 0.93
N MET A 176 28.38 17.30 0.35
CA MET A 176 27.24 16.37 0.24
C MET A 176 26.86 15.80 1.60
N GLY A 177 27.86 15.61 2.49
CA GLY A 177 27.64 15.25 3.90
C GLY A 177 26.74 16.25 4.62
N ILE A 178 26.96 17.56 4.45
CA ILE A 178 26.12 18.62 5.05
C ILE A 178 24.68 18.54 4.57
N ILE A 179 24.46 18.34 3.26
CA ILE A 179 23.11 18.18 2.70
C ILE A 179 22.41 16.96 3.32
N THR A 180 23.10 15.83 3.42
CA THR A 180 22.53 14.63 4.06
C THR A 180 22.29 14.78 5.55
N LEU A 181 23.09 15.58 6.26
CA LEU A 181 22.87 15.91 7.66
C LEU A 181 21.55 16.67 7.86
N ILE A 182 21.24 17.63 6.98
CA ILE A 182 19.96 18.34 7.00
C ILE A 182 18.80 17.35 6.83
N PHE A 183 18.90 16.39 5.90
CA PHE A 183 17.89 15.34 5.74
C PHE A 183 17.73 14.46 6.99
N VAL A 184 18.83 14.08 7.66
CA VAL A 184 18.77 13.32 8.92
C VAL A 184 18.04 14.12 10.01
N LEU A 185 18.34 15.42 10.15
CA LEU A 185 17.68 16.28 11.12
C LEU A 185 16.18 16.44 10.83
N ILE A 186 15.80 16.60 9.57
CA ILE A 186 14.40 16.63 9.13
C ILE A 186 13.71 15.29 9.45
N SER A 187 14.35 14.15 9.19
CA SER A 187 13.80 12.83 9.51
C SER A 187 13.61 12.62 11.01
N LEU A 188 14.55 13.07 11.85
CA LEU A 188 14.43 13.02 13.31
C LEU A 188 13.30 13.91 13.81
N TRP A 189 13.15 15.11 13.24
CA TRP A 189 12.06 16.02 13.54
C TRP A 189 10.70 15.45 13.10
N TYR A 190 10.63 14.79 11.94
CA TYR A 190 9.45 14.07 11.47
C TYR A 190 9.05 12.94 12.43
N ILE A 191 10.00 12.10 12.85
CA ILE A 191 9.73 11.06 13.86
C ILE A 191 9.24 11.69 15.15
N TYR A 192 9.79 12.83 15.57
CA TYR A 192 9.31 13.56 16.74
C TYR A 192 7.84 13.95 16.62
N TYR A 193 7.40 14.41 15.46
CA TYR A 193 6.01 14.84 15.27
C TYR A 193 5.04 13.66 15.13
N VAL A 194 5.49 12.57 14.51
CA VAL A 194 4.63 11.45 14.13
C VAL A 194 4.52 10.35 15.19
N ARG A 195 5.31 10.38 16.28
CA ARG A 195 5.26 9.38 17.38
C ARG A 195 3.85 9.05 17.88
N ASN A 196 2.99 10.06 18.00
CA ASN A 196 1.61 9.87 18.48
C ASN A 196 0.70 9.18 17.46
N ARG A 197 1.08 9.16 16.17
CA ARG A 197 0.35 8.51 15.06
C ARG A 197 0.81 7.07 14.82
N ILE A 198 1.96 6.66 15.37
CA ILE A 198 2.53 5.33 15.14
C ILE A 198 1.59 4.23 15.61
N ALA A 199 0.96 4.37 16.79
CA ALA A 199 0.05 3.35 17.31
C ALA A 199 -1.18 3.12 16.41
N PHE A 200 -1.70 4.19 15.81
CA PHE A 200 -2.83 4.10 14.88
C PHE A 200 -2.44 3.42 13.57
N ALA A 201 -1.26 3.73 13.04
CA ALA A 201 -0.70 3.01 11.89
C ALA A 201 -0.40 1.54 12.23
N GLU A 202 0.10 1.27 13.43
CA GLU A 202 0.34 -0.06 13.95
C GLU A 202 -0.93 -0.93 13.88
N ALA A 203 -2.04 -0.39 14.40
CA ALA A 203 -3.32 -1.08 14.38
C ALA A 203 -3.82 -1.34 12.94
N HIS A 204 -3.69 -0.37 12.02
CA HIS A 204 -4.09 -0.57 10.63
C HIS A 204 -3.27 -1.64 9.90
N ILE A 205 -1.95 -1.68 10.12
CA ILE A 205 -1.11 -2.75 9.54
C ILE A 205 -1.43 -4.10 10.16
N GLN A 206 -1.65 -4.19 11.48
CA GLN A 206 -2.04 -5.44 12.12
C GLN A 206 -3.35 -5.99 11.56
N VAL A 207 -4.35 -5.13 11.39
CA VAL A 207 -5.66 -5.51 10.84
C VAL A 207 -5.55 -5.89 9.36
N GLY A 208 -4.83 -5.11 8.55
CA GLY A 208 -4.57 -5.47 7.15
C GLY A 208 -3.83 -6.81 7.02
N CYS A 209 -2.83 -7.06 7.85
CA CYS A 209 -2.11 -8.34 7.91
C CYS A 209 -3.02 -9.50 8.33
N ALA A 210 -3.88 -9.31 9.34
CA ALA A 210 -4.81 -10.34 9.81
C ALA A 210 -5.81 -10.73 8.70
N ALA A 211 -6.36 -9.74 8.00
CA ALA A 211 -7.25 -9.95 6.86
C ALA A 211 -6.59 -10.71 5.70
N LEU A 212 -5.32 -10.43 5.42
CA LEU A 212 -4.57 -11.14 4.38
C LEU A 212 -4.18 -12.56 4.80
N ARG A 213 -3.93 -12.80 6.09
CA ARG A 213 -3.59 -14.13 6.62
C ARG A 213 -4.74 -15.12 6.52
N SER A 214 -5.97 -14.66 6.72
CA SER A 214 -7.16 -15.50 6.61
C SER A 214 -7.46 -15.95 5.18
N HIS A 215 -6.84 -15.33 4.17
CA HIS A 215 -7.08 -15.61 2.75
C HIS A 215 -5.77 -15.84 1.98
N PRO A 216 -5.05 -16.95 2.20
CA PRO A 216 -3.76 -17.23 1.55
C PRO A 216 -3.87 -17.36 0.02
N SER A 217 -5.07 -17.62 -0.51
CA SER A 217 -5.34 -17.66 -1.96
C SER A 217 -4.98 -16.36 -2.69
N ILE A 218 -4.86 -15.22 -1.99
CA ILE A 218 -4.42 -13.98 -2.60
C ILE A 218 -2.99 -14.03 -3.12
N LEU A 219 -2.13 -14.85 -2.50
CA LEU A 219 -0.77 -15.07 -2.98
C LEU A 219 -0.78 -15.77 -4.35
N GLY A 220 -1.70 -16.72 -4.54
CA GLY A 220 -1.92 -17.36 -5.84
C GLY A 220 -2.35 -16.36 -6.91
N VAL A 221 -3.29 -15.46 -6.59
CA VAL A 221 -3.70 -14.39 -7.50
C VAL A 221 -2.53 -13.47 -7.84
N ALA A 222 -1.75 -13.04 -6.85
CA ALA A 222 -0.61 -12.17 -7.07
C ALA A 222 0.46 -12.81 -7.98
N VAL A 223 0.76 -14.10 -7.78
CA VAL A 223 1.68 -14.86 -8.66
C VAL A 223 1.10 -14.98 -10.07
N GLY A 224 -0.20 -15.29 -10.22
CA GLY A 224 -0.85 -15.36 -11.53
C GLY A 224 -0.80 -14.03 -12.29
N MET A 225 -1.09 -12.92 -11.61
CA MET A 225 -1.02 -11.58 -12.20
C MET A 225 0.42 -11.17 -12.55
N LEU A 226 1.41 -11.64 -11.79
CA LEU A 226 2.81 -11.46 -12.12
C LEU A 226 3.21 -12.20 -13.40
N ILE A 227 2.76 -13.44 -13.56
CA ILE A 227 3.00 -14.21 -14.80
C ILE A 227 2.39 -13.45 -15.99
N LEU A 228 1.15 -12.95 -15.86
CA LEU A 228 0.52 -12.12 -16.89
C LEU A 228 1.32 -10.84 -17.17
N GLN A 229 1.87 -10.19 -16.15
CA GLN A 229 2.72 -9.02 -16.32
C GLN A 229 4.05 -9.35 -17.04
N LEU A 230 4.66 -10.50 -16.75
CA LEU A 230 5.86 -10.96 -17.47
C LEU A 230 5.55 -11.29 -18.93
N LEU A 231 4.43 -11.98 -19.19
CA LEU A 231 3.96 -12.26 -20.55
C LEU A 231 3.69 -10.95 -21.31
N TRP A 232 3.10 -9.96 -20.66
CA TRP A 232 2.89 -8.64 -21.24
C TRP A 232 4.21 -7.97 -21.65
N ILE A 233 5.19 -7.93 -20.75
CA ILE A 233 6.51 -7.35 -21.03
C ILE A 233 7.19 -8.12 -22.18
N PHE A 234 7.07 -9.44 -22.20
CA PHE A 234 7.60 -10.28 -23.26
C PHE A 234 6.99 -9.95 -24.63
N PHE A 235 5.66 -10.00 -24.76
CA PHE A 235 4.99 -9.70 -26.03
C PHE A 235 5.20 -8.25 -26.48
N TRP A 236 5.19 -7.30 -25.55
CA TRP A 236 5.51 -5.91 -25.85
C TRP A 236 6.98 -5.75 -26.29
N GLY A 237 7.91 -6.45 -25.65
CA GLY A 237 9.33 -6.47 -26.04
C GLY A 237 9.55 -7.01 -27.44
N LEU A 238 8.88 -8.12 -27.80
CA LEU A 238 8.89 -8.65 -29.17
C LEU A 238 8.39 -7.62 -30.18
N MET A 239 7.30 -6.93 -29.85
CA MET A 239 6.74 -5.87 -30.69
C MET A 239 7.73 -4.72 -30.86
N ALA A 240 8.36 -4.25 -29.77
CA ALA A 240 9.34 -3.17 -29.80
C ALA A 240 10.56 -3.52 -30.68
N LEU A 241 11.12 -4.73 -30.52
CA LEU A 241 12.21 -5.24 -31.36
C LEU A 241 11.81 -5.32 -32.84
N GLY A 242 10.60 -5.80 -33.11
CA GLY A 242 10.04 -5.85 -34.46
C GLY A 242 9.92 -4.47 -35.11
N PHE A 243 9.41 -3.47 -34.37
CA PHE A 243 9.34 -2.09 -34.85
C PHE A 243 10.73 -1.51 -35.12
N GLU A 244 11.68 -1.72 -34.23
CA GLU A 244 13.06 -1.25 -34.41
C GLU A 244 13.70 -1.86 -35.67
N HIS A 245 13.52 -3.17 -35.87
CA HIS A 245 14.03 -3.86 -37.06
C HIS A 245 13.43 -3.32 -38.36
N VAL A 246 12.11 -3.06 -38.39
CA VAL A 246 11.43 -2.51 -39.58
C VAL A 246 11.88 -1.07 -39.88
N ILE A 247 12.03 -0.25 -38.84
CA ILE A 247 12.47 1.15 -38.97
C ILE A 247 13.93 1.20 -39.45
N ASN A 248 14.82 0.43 -38.83
CA ASN A 248 16.25 0.42 -39.15
C ASN A 248 16.58 -0.34 -40.45
N GLY A 249 15.77 -1.35 -40.81
CA GLY A 249 15.90 -2.10 -42.05
C GLY A 249 15.40 -1.36 -43.30
N SER A 250 14.63 -0.29 -43.12
CA SER A 250 14.22 0.60 -44.22
C SER A 250 15.41 1.44 -44.67
N ASN A 251 16.10 0.99 -45.72
CA ASN A 251 17.31 1.56 -46.32
C ASN A 251 17.16 2.98 -46.93
N ASN A 252 16.10 3.72 -46.56
CA ASN A 252 15.81 5.03 -47.13
C ASN A 252 16.62 6.12 -46.43
N LYS A 253 17.91 6.21 -46.77
CA LYS A 253 18.87 7.23 -46.31
C LYS A 253 18.48 8.68 -46.66
N ASN A 254 17.35 8.88 -47.36
CA ASN A 254 16.86 10.19 -47.80
C ASN A 254 15.70 10.74 -46.96
N SER A 255 15.21 10.02 -45.95
CA SER A 255 14.20 10.58 -45.05
C SER A 255 14.88 11.41 -43.97
N SER A 256 14.89 12.74 -44.16
CA SER A 256 15.03 13.71 -43.08
C SER A 256 13.97 13.39 -42.01
N SER A 257 14.33 12.55 -41.05
CA SER A 257 13.38 12.06 -40.06
C SER A 257 12.89 13.25 -39.26
N ASN A 258 11.59 13.52 -39.36
CA ASN A 258 10.91 14.47 -38.50
C ASN A 258 11.18 14.02 -37.05
N LYS A 259 12.11 14.68 -36.36
CA LYS A 259 12.47 14.37 -34.96
C LYS A 259 11.23 14.34 -34.05
N SER A 260 10.19 15.11 -34.41
CA SER A 260 8.87 15.12 -33.77
C SER A 260 8.09 13.81 -33.88
N ALA A 261 8.18 13.10 -35.03
CA ALA A 261 7.51 11.83 -35.25
C ALA A 261 8.11 10.71 -34.38
N GLY A 262 9.43 10.71 -34.17
CA GLY A 262 10.11 9.78 -33.27
C GLY A 262 9.70 9.96 -31.80
N GLY A 263 9.58 11.22 -31.36
CA GLY A 263 9.12 11.54 -30.00
C GLY A 263 7.68 11.10 -29.73
N LEU A 264 6.76 11.34 -30.67
CA LEU A 264 5.37 10.90 -30.54
C LEU A 264 5.25 9.37 -30.50
N LEU A 265 5.98 8.67 -31.37
CA LEU A 265 6.01 7.21 -31.39
C LEU A 265 6.52 6.66 -30.05
N ALA A 266 7.58 7.25 -29.48
CA ALA A 266 8.09 6.87 -28.17
C ALA A 266 7.05 7.03 -27.06
N ILE A 267 6.30 8.15 -27.04
CA ILE A 267 5.22 8.37 -26.07
C ILE A 267 4.15 7.29 -26.21
N VAL A 268 3.71 6.96 -27.43
CA VAL A 268 2.67 5.96 -27.69
C VAL A 268 3.14 4.56 -27.26
N LEU A 269 4.37 4.17 -27.62
CA LEU A 269 4.94 2.88 -27.25
C LEU A 269 5.13 2.74 -25.73
N LEU A 270 5.64 3.78 -25.06
CA LEU A 270 5.77 3.79 -23.60
C LEU A 270 4.40 3.77 -22.92
N THR A 271 3.42 4.48 -23.47
CA THR A 271 2.05 4.50 -22.93
C THR A 271 1.44 3.11 -23.03
N SER A 272 1.63 2.44 -24.16
CA SER A 272 1.25 1.03 -24.35
C SER A 272 1.88 0.15 -23.27
N LEU A 273 3.22 0.18 -23.11
CA LEU A 273 3.93 -0.65 -22.14
C LEU A 273 3.38 -0.48 -20.72
N TYR A 274 3.29 0.77 -20.27
CA TYR A 274 2.83 1.07 -18.91
C TYR A 274 1.35 0.82 -18.72
N TRP A 275 0.51 0.97 -19.75
CA TRP A 275 -0.92 0.74 -19.62
C TRP A 275 -1.22 -0.72 -19.29
N GLY A 276 -0.61 -1.68 -19.99
CA GLY A 276 -0.74 -3.10 -19.66
C GLY A 276 -0.16 -3.43 -18.29
N ALA A 277 1.08 -3.01 -18.01
CA ALA A 277 1.75 -3.30 -16.74
C ALA A 277 1.00 -2.73 -15.52
N LEU A 278 0.48 -1.50 -15.61
CA LEU A 278 -0.29 -0.87 -14.54
C LEU A 278 -1.66 -1.52 -14.38
N THR A 279 -2.31 -1.93 -15.48
CA THR A 279 -3.62 -2.61 -15.41
C THR A 279 -3.51 -3.93 -14.63
N PHE A 280 -2.51 -4.77 -14.93
CA PHE A 280 -2.29 -6.00 -14.19
C PHE A 280 -1.93 -5.76 -12.71
N ARG A 281 -1.06 -4.77 -12.42
CA ARG A 281 -0.76 -4.37 -11.03
C ARG A 281 -2.01 -3.95 -10.27
N ASN A 282 -2.86 -3.14 -10.89
CA ASN A 282 -4.04 -2.56 -10.26
C ASN A 282 -5.18 -3.58 -10.12
N ILE A 283 -5.22 -4.63 -10.95
CA ILE A 283 -6.10 -5.79 -10.73
C ILE A 283 -5.73 -6.50 -9.43
N THR A 284 -4.45 -6.76 -9.17
CA THR A 284 -4.02 -7.37 -7.90
C THR A 284 -4.41 -6.49 -6.71
N HIS A 285 -4.22 -5.17 -6.81
CA HIS A 285 -4.63 -4.20 -5.79
C HIS A 285 -6.16 -4.23 -5.55
N PHE A 286 -6.96 -4.26 -6.63
CA PHE A 286 -8.42 -4.33 -6.56
C PHE A 286 -8.90 -5.62 -5.87
N VAL A 287 -8.37 -6.78 -6.28
CA VAL A 287 -8.71 -8.07 -5.66
C VAL A 287 -8.29 -8.08 -4.19
N THR A 288 -7.15 -7.48 -3.85
CA THR A 288 -6.71 -7.33 -2.46
C THR A 288 -7.69 -6.52 -1.62
N ALA A 289 -8.19 -5.41 -2.16
CA ALA A 289 -9.20 -4.62 -1.48
C ALA A 289 -10.52 -5.38 -1.28
N CYS A 290 -10.94 -6.19 -2.27
CA CYS A 290 -12.11 -7.05 -2.09
C CYS A 290 -11.91 -8.07 -0.96
N VAL A 291 -10.77 -8.76 -0.92
CA VAL A 291 -10.48 -9.77 0.11
C VAL A 291 -10.46 -9.19 1.52
N VAL A 292 -9.88 -7.99 1.71
CA VAL A 292 -9.93 -7.31 3.01
C VAL A 292 -11.36 -6.87 3.35
N GLY A 293 -12.16 -6.45 2.36
CA GLY A 293 -13.59 -6.22 2.53
C GLY A 293 -14.35 -7.47 2.97
N GLN A 294 -14.05 -8.63 2.37
CA GLN A 294 -14.64 -9.93 2.75
C GLN A 294 -14.42 -10.24 4.23
N TRP A 295 -13.21 -10.01 4.71
CA TRP A 295 -12.83 -10.29 6.09
C TRP A 295 -13.46 -9.30 7.08
N TRP A 296 -13.70 -8.06 6.64
CA TRP A 296 -14.26 -6.99 7.48
C TRP A 296 -15.79 -7.10 7.66
N PHE A 297 -16.53 -7.44 6.59
CA PHE A 297 -17.99 -7.41 6.57
C PHE A 297 -18.61 -8.82 6.62
N THR A 298 -19.43 -9.11 7.64
CA THR A 298 -20.13 -10.41 7.82
C THR A 298 -21.33 -10.63 6.91
N ALA A 299 -21.93 -9.57 6.37
CA ALA A 299 -23.20 -9.63 5.64
C ALA A 299 -23.03 -9.90 4.14
N ASP A 300 -22.01 -10.64 3.74
CA ASP A 300 -21.82 -11.02 2.33
C ASP A 300 -22.71 -12.23 1.97
N ALA A 301 -24.04 -12.03 2.03
CA ALA A 301 -25.04 -13.06 1.71
C ALA A 301 -24.84 -13.67 0.32
N TYR A 302 -24.17 -12.96 -0.59
CA TYR A 302 -23.87 -13.41 -1.94
C TYR A 302 -22.38 -13.70 -2.17
N ARG A 303 -21.52 -13.87 -1.15
CA ARG A 303 -20.08 -14.22 -1.33
C ARG A 303 -19.33 -13.34 -2.35
N GLN A 304 -19.73 -12.09 -2.50
CA GLN A 304 -19.32 -11.08 -3.48
C GLN A 304 -17.84 -10.70 -3.41
N PHE A 305 -17.23 -10.89 -2.24
CA PHE A 305 -15.82 -10.60 -2.01
C PHE A 305 -14.94 -11.83 -1.94
N THR A 306 -15.49 -13.03 -2.18
CA THR A 306 -14.67 -14.22 -2.38
C THR A 306 -13.62 -13.97 -3.44
N VAL A 307 -12.43 -14.55 -3.25
CA VAL A 307 -11.27 -14.31 -4.13
C VAL A 307 -11.62 -14.57 -5.59
N GLU A 308 -12.38 -15.64 -5.87
CA GLU A 308 -12.84 -16.00 -7.21
C GLU A 308 -13.78 -14.94 -7.82
N ARG A 309 -14.82 -14.52 -7.10
CA ARG A 309 -15.76 -13.50 -7.61
C ARG A 309 -15.11 -12.13 -7.72
N SER A 310 -14.19 -11.81 -6.83
CA SER A 310 -13.40 -10.57 -6.88
C SER A 310 -12.51 -10.53 -8.11
N PHE A 311 -11.86 -11.65 -8.42
CA PHE A 311 -11.09 -11.82 -9.65
C PHE A 311 -11.98 -11.71 -10.89
N GLN A 312 -13.12 -12.39 -10.89
CA GLN A 312 -14.10 -12.28 -11.97
C GLN A 312 -14.56 -10.82 -12.17
N ARG A 313 -14.91 -10.10 -11.10
CA ARG A 313 -15.32 -8.69 -11.14
C ARG A 313 -14.22 -7.79 -11.69
N ALA A 314 -12.96 -8.05 -11.32
CA ALA A 314 -11.81 -7.31 -11.81
C ALA A 314 -11.64 -7.43 -13.33
N PHE A 315 -11.93 -8.61 -13.91
CA PHE A 315 -11.87 -8.86 -15.36
C PHE A 315 -13.19 -8.64 -16.10
N THR A 316 -14.27 -8.31 -15.40
CA THR A 316 -15.58 -8.05 -15.99
C THR A 316 -16.11 -6.67 -15.62
N THR A 317 -16.99 -6.58 -14.62
CA THR A 317 -17.78 -5.40 -14.31
C THR A 317 -16.95 -4.16 -13.98
N ASN A 318 -15.75 -4.33 -13.41
CA ASN A 318 -14.86 -3.24 -12.98
C ASN A 318 -13.60 -3.12 -13.84
N PHE A 319 -13.44 -3.94 -14.88
CA PHE A 319 -12.23 -3.93 -15.71
C PHE A 319 -12.03 -2.59 -16.42
N GLY A 320 -13.12 -1.97 -16.91
CA GLY A 320 -13.07 -0.66 -17.55
C GLY A 320 -12.57 0.44 -16.60
N THR A 321 -13.04 0.42 -15.35
CA THR A 321 -12.62 1.35 -14.30
C THR A 321 -11.13 1.20 -13.99
N ILE A 322 -10.64 -0.03 -13.84
CA ILE A 322 -9.23 -0.33 -13.59
C ILE A 322 -8.36 0.10 -14.78
N SER A 323 -8.79 -0.24 -15.99
CA SER A 323 -8.12 0.12 -17.25
C SER A 323 -8.02 1.64 -17.43
N PHE A 324 -9.11 2.36 -17.17
CA PHE A 324 -9.16 3.82 -17.33
C PHE A 324 -8.19 4.54 -16.39
N GLY A 325 -8.23 4.23 -15.09
CA GLY A 325 -7.28 4.84 -14.15
C GLY A 325 -5.83 4.48 -14.49
N SER A 326 -5.58 3.24 -14.94
CA SER A 326 -4.26 2.79 -15.36
C SER A 326 -3.76 3.50 -16.62
N LEU A 327 -4.64 3.82 -17.58
CA LEU A 327 -4.32 4.55 -18.80
C LEU A 327 -3.86 5.98 -18.50
N ILE A 328 -4.58 6.70 -17.63
CA ILE A 328 -4.23 8.08 -17.25
C ILE A 328 -2.83 8.09 -16.65
N LEU A 329 -2.55 7.19 -15.71
CA LEU A 329 -1.24 7.08 -15.07
C LEU A 329 -0.15 6.66 -16.07
N ALA A 330 -0.44 5.73 -16.97
CA ALA A 330 0.50 5.28 -18.00
C ALA A 330 0.90 6.43 -18.95
N PHE A 331 -0.06 7.25 -19.36
CA PHE A 331 0.19 8.38 -20.25
C PHE A 331 1.09 9.43 -19.59
N ILE A 332 0.76 9.85 -18.35
CA ILE A 332 1.58 10.83 -17.60
C ILE A 332 2.99 10.30 -17.38
N LYS A 333 3.11 9.02 -17.00
CA LYS A 333 4.40 8.37 -16.80
C LYS A 333 5.22 8.37 -18.09
N SER A 334 4.59 8.14 -19.24
CA SER A 334 5.26 8.16 -20.54
C SER A 334 5.75 9.54 -20.92
N LEU A 335 4.94 10.58 -20.69
CA LEU A 335 5.37 11.97 -20.86
C LEU A 335 6.59 12.29 -19.98
N ARG A 336 6.58 11.84 -18.72
CA ARG A 336 7.71 12.05 -17.80
C ARG A 336 8.99 11.39 -18.30
N ILE A 337 8.92 10.14 -18.75
CA ILE A 337 10.09 9.41 -19.26
C ILE A 337 10.65 10.10 -20.50
N VAL A 338 9.80 10.54 -21.43
CA VAL A 338 10.26 11.25 -22.63
C VAL A 338 10.87 12.62 -22.27
N ALA A 339 10.30 13.35 -21.31
CA ALA A 339 10.88 14.59 -20.80
C ALA A 339 12.26 14.35 -20.16
N GLN A 340 12.45 13.24 -19.42
CA GLN A 340 13.75 12.85 -18.85
C GLN A 340 14.78 12.48 -19.92
N ILE A 341 14.36 11.80 -20.99
CA ILE A 341 15.23 11.51 -22.13
C ILE A 341 15.67 12.82 -22.78
N ASN A 342 14.74 13.75 -23.01
CA ASN A 342 15.05 15.06 -23.58
C ASN A 342 15.97 15.90 -22.69
N GLU A 343 15.77 15.86 -21.37
CA GLU A 343 16.67 16.49 -20.39
C GLU A 343 18.10 15.93 -20.52
N SER A 344 18.23 14.61 -20.62
CA SER A 344 19.53 13.95 -20.77
C SER A 344 20.21 14.27 -22.10
N ASN A 345 19.44 14.42 -23.17
CA ASN A 345 19.95 14.80 -24.49
C ASN A 345 20.37 16.29 -24.51
N ALA A 346 19.54 17.18 -23.95
CA ALA A 346 19.85 18.60 -23.85
C ALA A 346 21.14 18.86 -23.05
N ARG A 347 21.37 18.06 -21.99
CA ARG A 347 22.60 18.11 -21.21
C ARG A 347 23.84 17.73 -22.03
N ARG A 348 23.70 16.78 -22.96
CA ARG A 348 24.79 16.37 -23.87
C ARG A 348 25.05 17.40 -24.96
N ASP A 349 24.00 17.99 -25.51
CA ASP A 349 24.08 18.95 -26.61
C ASP A 349 24.46 20.37 -26.16
N GLY A 350 24.57 20.62 -24.85
CA GLY A 350 24.89 21.95 -24.30
C GLY A 350 23.77 22.98 -24.46
N ASN A 351 22.54 22.56 -24.80
CA ASN A 351 21.40 23.46 -24.97
C ASN A 351 20.77 23.80 -23.62
N ILE A 352 21.25 24.89 -23.01
CA ILE A 352 20.84 25.35 -21.68
C ILE A 352 19.32 25.64 -21.60
N LEU A 353 18.73 26.22 -22.64
CA LEU A 353 17.30 26.54 -22.68
C LEU A 353 16.44 25.26 -22.65
N LEU A 354 16.78 24.28 -23.50
CA LEU A 354 16.07 23.00 -23.56
C LEU A 354 16.25 22.21 -22.26
N LEU A 355 17.42 22.30 -21.62
CA LEU A 355 17.70 21.69 -20.33
C LEU A 355 16.80 22.27 -19.23
N LEU A 356 16.70 23.60 -19.14
CA LEU A 356 15.86 24.26 -18.14
C LEU A 356 14.37 23.89 -18.31
N ILE A 357 13.87 23.96 -19.55
CA ILE A 357 12.47 23.61 -19.85
C ILE A 357 12.19 22.14 -19.53
N SER A 358 13.09 21.22 -19.92
CA SER A 358 12.92 19.79 -19.67
C SER A 358 12.97 19.48 -18.18
N CYS A 359 13.85 20.13 -17.41
CA CYS A 359 13.91 20.00 -15.96
C CYS A 359 12.60 20.44 -15.29
N CYS A 360 12.07 21.62 -15.64
CA CYS A 360 10.78 22.09 -15.13
C CYS A 360 9.63 21.12 -15.49
N ALA A 361 9.59 20.62 -16.73
CA ALA A 361 8.59 19.66 -17.17
C ALA A 361 8.68 18.34 -16.39
N VAL A 362 9.88 17.81 -16.16
CA VAL A 362 10.10 16.59 -15.36
C VAL A 362 9.62 16.78 -13.93
N CYS A 363 9.91 17.93 -13.30
CA CYS A 363 9.42 18.25 -11.96
C CYS A 363 7.89 18.27 -11.88
N ILE A 364 7.22 18.98 -12.79
CA ILE A 364 5.76 19.05 -12.82
C ILE A 364 5.14 17.68 -13.09
N LEU A 365 5.67 16.93 -14.06
CA LEU A 365 5.17 15.59 -14.40
C LEU A 365 5.41 14.58 -13.27
N ARG A 366 6.48 14.72 -12.48
CA ARG A 366 6.70 13.91 -11.27
C ARG A 366 5.63 14.16 -10.22
N ILE A 367 5.28 15.43 -9.97
CA ILE A 367 4.21 15.78 -9.02
C ILE A 367 2.87 15.22 -9.51
N PHE A 368 2.57 15.41 -10.80
CA PHE A 368 1.31 14.96 -11.38
C PHE A 368 1.18 13.43 -11.41
N GLU A 369 2.26 12.72 -11.76
CA GLU A 369 2.29 11.26 -11.66
C GLU A 369 2.07 10.79 -10.23
N GLY A 370 2.70 11.45 -9.25
CA GLY A 370 2.50 11.14 -7.83
C GLY A 370 1.05 11.31 -7.39
N LEU A 371 0.43 12.43 -7.76
CA LEU A 371 -0.97 12.73 -7.42
C LEU A 371 -1.94 11.72 -8.06
N VAL A 372 -1.80 11.46 -9.35
CA VAL A 372 -2.68 10.51 -10.07
C VAL A 372 -2.49 9.09 -9.58
N ARG A 373 -1.24 8.68 -9.28
CA ARG A 373 -0.98 7.37 -8.67
C ARG A 373 -1.69 7.23 -7.33
N TYR A 374 -1.56 8.24 -6.46
CA TYR A 374 -2.21 8.22 -5.15
C TYR A 374 -3.73 8.15 -5.30
N LEU A 375 -4.33 9.03 -6.13
CA LEU A 375 -5.76 9.01 -6.40
C LEU A 375 -6.24 7.66 -6.93
N ASN A 376 -5.51 7.04 -7.87
CA ASN A 376 -5.84 5.72 -8.40
C ASN A 376 -5.85 4.64 -7.31
N GLU A 377 -4.81 4.60 -6.48
CA GLU A 377 -4.67 3.59 -5.43
C GLU A 377 -5.88 3.62 -4.47
N TRP A 378 -6.31 4.80 -4.02
CA TRP A 378 -7.49 4.92 -3.16
C TRP A 378 -8.83 4.76 -3.91
N ALA A 379 -8.96 5.32 -5.12
CA ALA A 379 -10.17 5.17 -5.93
C ALA A 379 -10.45 3.69 -6.26
N PHE A 380 -9.42 2.88 -6.50
CA PHE A 380 -9.61 1.45 -6.73
C PHE A 380 -10.04 0.68 -5.47
N VAL A 381 -9.69 1.13 -4.27
CA VAL A 381 -10.27 0.58 -3.02
C VAL A 381 -11.78 0.85 -2.99
N PHE A 382 -12.20 2.08 -3.26
CA PHE A 382 -13.62 2.42 -3.31
C PHE A 382 -14.36 1.63 -4.40
N ALA A 383 -13.79 1.52 -5.60
CA ALA A 383 -14.37 0.72 -6.68
C ALA A 383 -14.48 -0.76 -6.29
N ALA A 384 -13.49 -1.32 -5.58
CA ALA A 384 -13.52 -2.69 -5.10
C ALA A 384 -14.65 -2.94 -4.09
N LEU A 385 -14.80 -2.05 -3.11
CA LEU A 385 -15.78 -2.17 -2.03
C LEU A 385 -17.22 -1.82 -2.48
N THR A 386 -17.39 -0.88 -3.41
CA THR A 386 -18.70 -0.32 -3.77
C THR A 386 -19.15 -0.62 -5.20
N GLY A 387 -18.27 -1.11 -6.08
CA GLY A 387 -18.56 -1.37 -7.50
C GLY A 387 -18.82 -0.11 -8.34
N GLN A 388 -18.40 1.05 -7.85
CA GLN A 388 -18.54 2.33 -8.54
C GLN A 388 -17.60 2.47 -9.74
N SER A 389 -18.03 3.22 -10.77
CA SER A 389 -17.16 3.67 -11.87
C SER A 389 -16.02 4.56 -11.35
N PHE A 390 -14.93 4.69 -12.12
CA PHE A 390 -13.74 5.43 -11.70
C PHE A 390 -14.05 6.83 -11.16
N ARG A 391 -14.85 7.62 -11.90
CA ARG A 391 -15.21 8.99 -11.51
C ARG A 391 -15.91 9.07 -10.17
N ASN A 392 -16.84 8.16 -9.91
CA ASN A 392 -17.61 8.14 -8.67
C ASN A 392 -16.74 7.67 -7.50
N ALA A 393 -15.93 6.64 -7.72
CA ALA A 393 -14.99 6.13 -6.72
C ALA A 393 -13.94 7.20 -6.33
N SER A 394 -13.44 7.97 -7.31
CA SER A 394 -12.56 9.12 -7.04
C SER A 394 -13.25 10.22 -6.25
N ARG A 395 -14.54 10.49 -6.49
CA ARG A 395 -15.31 11.47 -5.69
C ARG A 395 -15.47 11.01 -4.25
N SER A 396 -15.89 9.77 -4.02
CA SER A 396 -15.99 9.21 -2.66
C SER A 396 -14.65 9.23 -1.93
N PHE A 397 -13.54 8.98 -2.63
CA PHE A 397 -12.21 9.18 -2.09
C PHE A 397 -11.94 10.63 -1.71
N LEU A 398 -12.21 11.59 -2.59
CA LEU A 398 -11.98 13.02 -2.30
C LEU A 398 -12.82 13.51 -1.12
N ASP A 399 -14.05 13.03 -0.98
CA ASP A 399 -14.92 13.35 0.16
C ASP A 399 -14.32 12.81 1.47
N LEU A 400 -13.83 11.56 1.48
CA LEU A 400 -13.13 10.99 2.63
C LEU A 400 -11.83 11.76 2.94
N PHE A 401 -11.08 12.15 1.90
CA PHE A 401 -9.84 12.89 2.03
C PHE A 401 -10.07 14.28 2.65
N GLN A 402 -11.15 14.98 2.28
CA GLN A 402 -11.50 16.26 2.90
C GLN A 402 -11.79 16.13 4.40
N GLN A 403 -12.33 14.98 4.83
CA GLN A 403 -12.67 14.74 6.23
C GLN A 403 -11.48 14.28 7.08
N ARG A 404 -10.53 13.50 6.51
CA ARG A 404 -9.48 12.80 7.27
C ARG A 404 -8.03 13.10 6.81
N GLY A 405 -7.86 13.97 5.83
CA GLY A 405 -6.71 14.05 4.91
C GLY A 405 -5.32 13.79 5.51
N TRP A 406 -4.89 14.59 6.47
CA TRP A 406 -3.54 14.46 7.05
C TRP A 406 -3.31 13.13 7.77
N THR A 407 -4.32 12.58 8.41
CA THR A 407 -4.22 11.29 9.11
C THR A 407 -4.06 10.15 8.11
N MET A 408 -4.78 10.20 7.00
CA MET A 408 -4.69 9.21 5.93
C MET A 408 -3.30 9.22 5.27
N ILE A 409 -2.76 10.41 4.95
CA ILE A 409 -1.43 10.54 4.33
C ILE A 409 -0.34 10.00 5.25
N ILE A 410 -0.32 10.41 6.53
CA ILE A 410 0.73 10.01 7.45
C ILE A 410 0.68 8.51 7.74
N ASN A 411 -0.53 7.95 7.85
CA ASN A 411 -0.73 6.51 8.01
C ASN A 411 -0.18 5.72 6.82
N ASP A 412 -0.49 6.16 5.59
CA ASP A 412 -0.02 5.52 4.37
C ASP A 412 1.51 5.65 4.21
N ASP A 413 2.08 6.81 4.54
CA ASP A 413 3.53 7.05 4.51
C ASP A 413 4.28 6.14 5.51
N LEU A 414 3.81 6.09 6.76
CA LEU A 414 4.37 5.21 7.79
C LEU A 414 4.36 3.75 7.36
N ALA A 415 3.23 3.28 6.83
CA ALA A 415 3.10 1.91 6.34
C ALA A 415 3.99 1.66 5.11
N GLY A 416 3.99 2.57 4.13
CA GLY A 416 4.79 2.45 2.92
C GLY A 416 6.30 2.43 3.21
N ASN A 417 6.78 3.28 4.10
CA ASN A 417 8.18 3.31 4.54
C ASN A 417 8.56 2.02 5.26
N ALA A 418 7.67 1.50 6.11
CA ALA A 418 7.89 0.23 6.80
C ALA A 418 8.05 -0.94 5.83
N LEU A 419 7.18 -1.03 4.83
CA LEU A 419 7.20 -2.08 3.82
C LEU A 419 8.41 -1.96 2.87
N THR A 420 8.85 -0.73 2.60
CA THR A 420 10.04 -0.47 1.77
C THR A 420 11.32 -1.00 2.43
N ILE A 421 11.49 -0.80 3.74
CA ILE A 421 12.66 -1.30 4.46
C ILE A 421 12.71 -2.82 4.48
N VAL A 422 11.56 -3.47 4.61
CA VAL A 422 11.49 -4.93 4.54
C VAL A 422 11.78 -5.43 3.13
N THR A 423 11.31 -4.71 2.11
CA THR A 423 11.67 -5.00 0.70
C THR A 423 13.18 -4.90 0.47
N LEU A 424 13.83 -3.85 1.00
CA LEU A 424 15.28 -3.71 0.94
C LEU A 424 15.98 -4.87 1.66
N ALA A 425 15.50 -5.27 2.83
CA ALA A 425 16.05 -6.41 3.57
C ALA A 425 15.97 -7.71 2.75
N ILE A 426 14.83 -7.98 2.09
CA ILE A 426 14.66 -9.14 1.18
C ILE A 426 15.69 -9.08 0.04
N GLY A 427 15.91 -7.89 -0.53
CA GLY A 427 16.94 -7.67 -1.54
C GLY A 427 18.34 -8.02 -1.05
N PHE A 428 18.76 -7.49 0.10
CA PHE A 428 20.08 -7.76 0.68
C PHE A 428 20.29 -9.23 1.07
N ILE A 429 19.28 -9.87 1.66
CA ILE A 429 19.34 -11.30 2.00
C ILE A 429 19.48 -12.15 0.72
N SER A 430 18.71 -11.83 -0.32
CA SER A 430 18.82 -12.50 -1.62
C SER A 430 20.19 -12.31 -2.25
N ALA A 431 20.75 -11.09 -2.18
CA ALA A 431 22.09 -10.77 -2.67
C ALA A 431 23.18 -11.56 -1.95
N GLY A 432 23.09 -11.64 -0.62
CA GLY A 432 24.02 -12.38 0.22
C GLY A 432 24.02 -13.87 -0.10
N ILE A 433 22.84 -14.50 -0.14
CA ILE A 433 22.72 -15.93 -0.44
C ILE A 433 23.17 -16.22 -1.88
N GLY A 434 22.72 -15.44 -2.87
CA GLY A 434 23.09 -15.63 -4.27
C GLY A 434 24.59 -15.42 -4.52
N GLY A 435 25.19 -14.40 -3.90
CA GLY A 435 26.61 -14.11 -3.97
C GLY A 435 27.47 -15.21 -3.32
N ILE A 436 27.12 -15.63 -2.10
CA ILE A 436 27.85 -16.68 -1.37
C ILE A 436 27.73 -18.03 -2.10
N ALA A 437 26.53 -18.40 -2.55
CA ALA A 437 26.32 -19.65 -3.29
C ALA A 437 27.16 -19.69 -4.58
N THR A 438 27.16 -18.59 -5.34
CA THR A 438 27.96 -18.47 -6.57
C THR A 438 29.46 -18.51 -6.25
N TYR A 439 29.89 -17.80 -5.19
CA TYR A 439 31.26 -17.85 -4.72
C TYR A 439 31.66 -19.30 -4.40
N VAL A 440 30.92 -20.01 -3.56
CA VAL A 440 31.24 -21.38 -3.14
C VAL A 440 31.24 -22.37 -4.30
N ALA A 441 30.29 -22.27 -5.24
CA ALA A 441 30.14 -23.20 -6.35
C ALA A 441 31.23 -23.07 -7.44
N MET A 442 31.88 -21.91 -7.56
CA MET A 442 32.91 -21.70 -8.58
C MET A 442 34.29 -22.22 -8.14
N PRO A 443 35.05 -22.86 -9.06
CA PRO A 443 36.42 -23.26 -8.80
C PRO A 443 37.32 -22.05 -8.51
N HIS A 444 38.39 -22.27 -7.75
CA HIS A 444 39.36 -21.24 -7.41
C HIS A 444 39.97 -20.64 -8.69
N SER A 445 39.59 -19.41 -9.00
CA SER A 445 40.07 -18.62 -10.14
C SER A 445 40.03 -17.14 -9.78
N SER A 446 40.86 -16.31 -10.42
CA SER A 446 40.90 -14.86 -10.19
C SER A 446 39.56 -14.17 -10.54
N SER A 447 38.74 -14.79 -11.39
CA SER A 447 37.42 -14.30 -11.80
C SER A 447 36.29 -14.69 -10.83
N ARG A 448 36.58 -15.48 -9.79
CA ARG A 448 35.57 -15.98 -8.83
C ARG A 448 34.87 -14.84 -8.07
N ALA A 449 35.64 -13.90 -7.55
CA ALA A 449 35.11 -12.75 -6.80
C ALA A 449 34.25 -11.79 -7.66
N PRO A 450 34.68 -11.34 -8.85
CA PRO A 450 33.86 -10.45 -9.67
C PRO A 450 32.57 -11.14 -10.18
N ILE A 451 32.61 -12.42 -10.55
CA ILE A 451 31.41 -13.15 -10.99
C ILE A 451 30.42 -13.33 -9.82
N ALA A 452 30.90 -13.63 -8.62
CA ALA A 452 30.06 -13.70 -7.43
C ALA A 452 29.44 -12.34 -7.06
N GLY A 453 30.20 -11.25 -7.23
CA GLY A 453 29.70 -9.88 -7.06
C GLY A 453 28.58 -9.52 -8.05
N MET A 454 28.75 -9.88 -9.33
CA MET A 454 27.71 -9.72 -10.34
C MET A 454 26.45 -10.53 -10.00
N ALA A 455 26.62 -11.80 -9.61
CA ALA A 455 25.52 -12.66 -9.19
C ALA A 455 24.77 -12.09 -7.98
N ALA A 456 25.49 -11.51 -7.00
CA ALA A 456 24.90 -10.84 -5.85
C ALA A 456 24.05 -9.63 -6.27
N LEU A 457 24.54 -8.78 -7.19
CA LEU A 457 23.78 -7.65 -7.73
C LEU A 457 22.54 -8.11 -8.49
N PHE A 458 22.62 -9.19 -9.27
CA PHE A 458 21.45 -9.75 -9.93
C PHE A 458 20.41 -10.26 -8.92
N CYS A 459 20.83 -11.06 -7.95
CA CYS A 459 19.93 -11.56 -6.90
C CYS A 459 19.36 -10.43 -6.03
N PHE A 460 20.11 -9.34 -5.82
CA PHE A 460 19.59 -8.14 -5.17
C PHE A 460 18.43 -7.54 -5.95
N THR A 461 18.58 -7.32 -7.26
CA THR A 461 17.53 -6.73 -8.09
C THR A 461 16.27 -7.60 -8.17
N ILE A 462 16.44 -8.93 -8.28
CA ILE A 462 15.33 -9.87 -8.30
C ILE A 462 14.65 -9.95 -6.92
N GLY A 463 15.44 -9.95 -5.84
CA GLY A 463 14.95 -9.88 -4.46
C GLY A 463 14.13 -8.63 -4.18
N LEU A 464 14.60 -7.47 -4.64
CA LEU A 464 13.85 -6.23 -4.57
C LEU A 464 12.54 -6.33 -5.35
N ALA A 465 12.57 -6.84 -6.59
CA ALA A 465 11.36 -7.00 -7.38
C ALA A 465 10.33 -7.86 -6.65
N MET A 466 10.70 -9.05 -6.18
CA MET A 466 9.80 -9.94 -5.41
C MET A 466 9.29 -9.29 -4.12
N GLY A 467 10.17 -8.62 -3.37
CA GLY A 467 9.79 -7.91 -2.15
C GLY A 467 8.78 -6.77 -2.41
N THR A 468 8.93 -6.03 -3.51
CA THR A 468 7.97 -4.96 -3.86
C THR A 468 6.57 -5.51 -4.14
N ILE A 469 6.47 -6.70 -4.73
CA ILE A 469 5.17 -7.32 -5.03
C ILE A 469 4.46 -7.69 -3.72
N MET A 470 5.16 -8.36 -2.81
CA MET A 470 4.59 -8.72 -1.50
C MET A 470 4.19 -7.48 -0.68
N SER A 471 5.06 -6.47 -0.67
CA SER A 471 4.80 -5.19 -0.01
C SER A 471 3.60 -4.45 -0.63
N SER A 472 3.40 -4.56 -1.94
CA SER A 472 2.25 -3.93 -2.61
C SER A 472 0.91 -4.52 -2.17
N ILE A 473 0.85 -5.85 -1.95
CA ILE A 473 -0.36 -6.53 -1.43
C ILE A 473 -0.64 -6.02 -0.02
N LEU A 474 0.39 -5.97 0.84
CA LEU A 474 0.21 -5.51 2.20
C LEU A 474 -0.20 -4.02 2.26
N SER A 475 0.44 -3.16 1.48
CA SER A 475 0.05 -1.74 1.36
C SER A 475 -1.40 -1.58 0.88
N SER A 476 -1.84 -2.38 -0.10
CA SER A 476 -3.24 -2.41 -0.55
C SER A 476 -4.19 -2.82 0.58
N GLY A 477 -3.80 -3.80 1.39
CA GLY A 477 -4.59 -4.25 2.54
C GLY A 477 -4.71 -3.19 3.63
N VAL A 478 -3.63 -2.46 3.94
CA VAL A 478 -3.61 -1.36 4.93
C VAL A 478 -4.55 -0.24 4.52
N ARG A 479 -4.48 0.20 3.25
CA ARG A 479 -5.38 1.24 2.71
C ARG A 479 -6.83 0.81 2.77
N THR A 480 -7.09 -0.45 2.41
CA THR A 480 -8.44 -1.00 2.46
C THR A 480 -8.97 -1.06 3.89
N ALA A 481 -8.16 -1.51 4.85
CA ALA A 481 -8.54 -1.49 6.26
C ALA A 481 -8.90 -0.07 6.74
N PHE A 482 -8.15 0.95 6.31
CA PHE A 482 -8.47 2.35 6.61
C PHE A 482 -9.81 2.79 6.01
N VAL A 483 -10.07 2.46 4.74
CA VAL A 483 -11.35 2.79 4.10
C VAL A 483 -12.51 2.06 4.78
N CYS A 484 -12.38 0.76 5.05
CA CYS A 484 -13.41 -0.02 5.76
C CYS A 484 -13.69 0.55 7.16
N PHE A 485 -12.65 0.95 7.89
CA PHE A 485 -12.77 1.62 9.18
C PHE A 485 -13.51 2.95 9.07
N ALA A 486 -13.20 3.75 8.06
CA ALA A 486 -13.88 5.03 7.83
C ALA A 486 -15.34 4.86 7.40
N MET A 487 -15.67 3.81 6.65
CA MET A 487 -17.02 3.54 6.17
C MET A 487 -17.94 2.99 7.25
N ASN A 488 -17.53 1.92 7.94
CA ASN A 488 -18.33 1.30 8.99
C ASN A 488 -17.44 0.50 9.96
N PRO A 489 -17.02 1.10 11.09
CA PRO A 489 -16.20 0.42 12.09
C PRO A 489 -17.01 -0.60 12.92
N ALA A 490 -18.33 -0.44 13.04
CA ALA A 490 -19.19 -1.36 13.80
C ALA A 490 -19.25 -2.76 13.16
N ALA A 491 -19.13 -2.84 11.84
CA ALA A 491 -19.05 -4.13 11.13
C ALA A 491 -17.84 -4.98 11.57
N LEU A 492 -16.70 -4.34 11.88
CA LEU A 492 -15.55 -5.03 12.44
C LEU A 492 -15.81 -5.52 13.87
N GLY A 493 -16.58 -4.77 14.65
CA GLY A 493 -16.94 -5.18 16.02
C GLY A 493 -17.76 -6.46 16.07
N ALA A 494 -18.58 -6.69 15.04
CA ALA A 494 -19.37 -7.91 14.91
C ALA A 494 -18.54 -9.14 14.52
N THR A 495 -17.43 -8.95 13.79
CA THR A 495 -16.56 -10.05 13.33
C THR A 495 -15.36 -10.29 14.23
N HIS A 496 -14.66 -9.21 14.60
CA HIS A 496 -13.37 -9.19 15.28
C HIS A 496 -13.31 -8.04 16.32
N PRO A 497 -13.98 -8.21 17.49
CA PRO A 497 -14.08 -7.15 18.49
C PRO A 497 -12.73 -6.71 19.06
N GLU A 498 -11.75 -7.62 19.16
CA GLU A 498 -10.39 -7.33 19.64
C GLU A 498 -9.63 -6.37 18.72
N HIS A 499 -9.75 -6.56 17.40
CA HIS A 499 -9.12 -5.71 16.39
C HIS A 499 -9.75 -4.32 16.37
N LEU A 500 -11.08 -4.26 16.51
CA LEU A 500 -11.78 -2.99 16.64
C LEU A 500 -11.35 -2.24 17.90
N GLN A 501 -11.26 -2.91 19.05
CA GLN A 501 -10.85 -2.28 20.30
C GLN A 501 -9.46 -1.63 20.19
N ASN A 502 -8.49 -2.32 19.57
CA ASN A 502 -7.15 -1.78 19.34
C ASN A 502 -7.15 -0.56 18.42
N LEU A 503 -7.95 -0.58 17.34
CA LEU A 503 -8.11 0.56 16.44
C LEU A 503 -8.73 1.77 17.15
N LEU A 504 -9.78 1.55 17.95
CA LEU A 504 -10.45 2.62 18.70
C LEU A 504 -9.56 3.18 19.80
N LEU A 505 -8.80 2.32 20.51
CA LEU A 505 -7.80 2.72 21.48
C LEU A 505 -6.75 3.63 20.86
N ALA A 506 -6.17 3.21 19.74
CA ALA A 506 -5.17 3.99 19.03
C ALA A 506 -5.75 5.29 18.45
N TRP A 507 -7.01 5.26 18.00
CA TRP A 507 -7.69 6.46 17.51
C TRP A 507 -7.98 7.45 18.63
N TYR A 508 -8.44 6.98 19.80
CA TYR A 508 -8.73 7.82 20.98
C TYR A 508 -7.46 8.51 21.51
N GLN A 509 -6.33 7.79 21.57
CA GLN A 509 -5.05 8.37 21.98
C GLN A 509 -4.61 9.53 21.07
N PHE A 510 -5.01 9.50 19.80
CA PHE A 510 -4.56 10.43 18.79
C PHE A 510 -5.54 11.60 18.55
N HIS A 511 -6.85 11.32 18.50
CA HIS A 511 -7.91 12.28 18.16
C HIS A 511 -9.08 12.22 19.15
N PRO A 512 -8.90 12.61 20.42
CA PRO A 512 -9.95 12.50 21.42
C PRO A 512 -11.19 13.36 21.07
N GLN A 513 -10.98 14.51 20.42
CA GLN A 513 -12.06 15.42 20.02
C GLN A 513 -12.82 14.92 18.77
N GLU A 514 -12.13 14.46 17.72
CA GLU A 514 -12.82 13.87 16.55
C GLU A 514 -13.50 12.55 16.90
N PHE A 515 -12.92 11.76 17.81
CA PHE A 515 -13.55 10.55 18.34
C PHE A 515 -14.86 10.89 19.06
N ALA A 516 -14.87 11.90 19.92
CA ALA A 516 -16.08 12.38 20.59
C ALA A 516 -17.13 12.92 19.60
N ALA A 517 -16.71 13.64 18.56
CA ALA A 517 -17.59 14.20 17.53
C ALA A 517 -18.11 13.16 16.52
N SER A 518 -17.48 11.99 16.41
CA SER A 518 -17.82 10.97 15.41
C SER A 518 -19.11 10.21 15.69
N GLY A 519 -19.79 10.46 16.82
CA GLY A 519 -20.96 9.71 17.27
C GLY A 519 -20.65 8.29 17.79
N PHE A 520 -19.47 7.74 17.46
CA PHE A 520 -19.04 6.41 17.91
C PHE A 520 -18.73 6.33 19.41
N ALA A 521 -18.36 7.46 20.04
CA ALA A 521 -18.11 7.53 21.48
C ALA A 521 -19.36 7.17 22.32
N MET A 522 -20.56 7.25 21.74
CA MET A 522 -21.82 6.91 22.39
C MET A 522 -22.12 5.39 22.34
N TYR A 523 -21.58 4.68 21.35
CA TYR A 523 -21.87 3.26 21.08
C TYR A 523 -20.72 2.32 21.43
N LEU A 524 -19.50 2.85 21.55
CA LEU A 524 -18.29 2.08 21.86
C LEU A 524 -17.71 2.64 23.16
N PRO A 525 -17.79 1.91 24.30
CA PRO A 525 -17.38 2.43 25.59
C PRO A 525 -15.90 2.83 25.58
N LYS A 526 -15.58 3.89 26.33
CA LYS A 526 -14.20 4.32 26.58
C LYS A 526 -13.39 3.09 27.00
N PRO A 527 -12.34 2.70 26.25
CA PRO A 527 -11.63 1.48 26.55
C PRO A 527 -11.04 1.60 27.95
N ALA A 528 -11.48 0.71 28.85
CA ALA A 528 -10.95 0.63 30.20
C ALA A 528 -9.44 0.40 30.10
N GLY A 529 -8.66 1.27 30.75
CA GLY A 529 -7.21 1.19 30.67
C GLY A 529 -6.70 -0.15 31.17
N SER A 530 -6.34 -1.05 30.26
CA SER A 530 -5.36 -2.07 30.52
C SER A 530 -4.52 -2.28 29.27
N VAL A 531 -3.24 -1.96 29.41
CA VAL A 531 -2.19 -2.32 28.46
C VAL A 531 -2.06 -3.83 28.55
N SER A 532 -2.76 -4.54 27.68
CA SER A 532 -2.52 -5.95 27.41
C SER A 532 -2.48 -6.10 25.90
N SER A 533 -1.29 -5.86 25.35
CA SER A 533 -0.98 -6.24 23.99
C SER A 533 -1.16 -7.76 23.88
N VAL A 534 -2.24 -8.20 23.27
CA VAL A 534 -2.44 -9.60 22.85
C VAL A 534 -1.27 -10.08 21.95
N TYR A 535 -0.50 -9.15 21.37
CA TYR A 535 0.73 -9.42 20.61
C TYR A 535 2.06 -9.33 21.40
N ALA A 536 2.05 -9.15 22.72
CA ALA A 536 3.25 -9.36 23.54
C ALA A 536 3.39 -10.80 24.04
N ALA A 537 2.37 -11.64 23.86
CA ALA A 537 2.35 -13.02 24.36
C ALA A 537 2.38 -14.11 23.28
N VAL A 538 2.61 -13.79 22.00
CA VAL A 538 2.79 -14.78 20.91
C VAL A 538 3.95 -14.43 20.01
#